data_AF-A0A9D8X345-F1
#
_entry.id   AF-A0A9D8X345-F1
#
_cell.length_a   1.000
_cell.length_b   1.000
_cell.length_c   1.000
_cell.angle_alpha   90.00
_cell.angle_beta   90.00
_cell.angle_gamma   90.00
#
_symmetry.space_group_name_H-M   'P 1'
#
loop_
_entity.id
_entity.type
_entity.pdbx_description
1 polymer ?
#
loop_
_entity_poly.entity_id
_entity_poly.type
_entity_poly.pdbx_seq_one_letter_code
_entity_poly.pdbx_strand_id
1 'polypeptide(L)'
;MSEKSDYLFLSIKQLYPAFAKPAALDMEIWAEMLEPFDEEDIKSALKDYRRSDMTGQAPKPGTFRNYLAPYKRELREVDDLPWSPESYLMEQDIKAGRCKYFFPDYASGVQYILNVLVKKEVGEKMFRKMTSGMKYRTAVDYGMFADFDKILEIVTKSKGRF
;
A
#
# COMPACT_ATOMS: atom_id res chain seq x y z
N MET A 1 13.49 -16.07 21.73
CA MET A 1 12.09 -15.60 21.68
C MET A 1 12.09 -14.20 21.08
N SER A 2 11.12 -13.86 20.24
CA SER A 2 11.04 -12.55 19.57
C SER A 2 10.27 -11.55 20.43
N GLU A 3 10.80 -10.34 20.63
CA GLU A 3 10.17 -9.27 21.42
C GLU A 3 8.73 -8.97 20.95
N LYS A 4 8.47 -9.06 19.64
CA LYS A 4 7.16 -8.85 19.01
C LYS A 4 6.11 -9.88 19.47
N SER A 5 6.52 -11.13 19.63
CA SER A 5 5.61 -12.21 20.05
C SER A 5 5.21 -12.05 21.53
N ASP A 6 6.15 -11.66 22.38
CA ASP A 6 5.87 -11.38 23.80
C ASP A 6 4.97 -10.13 23.95
N TYR A 7 5.20 -9.08 23.15
CA TYR A 7 4.32 -7.90 23.09
C TYR A 7 2.88 -8.28 22.71
N LEU A 8 2.70 -9.10 21.67
CA LEU A 8 1.39 -9.53 21.23
C LEU A 8 0.69 -10.37 22.30
N PHE A 9 1.38 -11.32 22.93
CA PHE A 9 0.78 -12.18 23.95
C PHE A 9 0.36 -11.42 25.21
N LEU A 10 1.15 -10.42 25.63
CA LEU A 10 0.76 -9.51 26.71
C LEU A 10 -0.50 -8.72 26.32
N SER A 11 -0.54 -8.20 25.10
CA SER A 11 -1.70 -7.46 24.58
C SER A 11 -2.95 -8.34 24.49
N ILE A 12 -2.82 -9.58 24.04
CA ILE A 12 -3.93 -10.56 24.02
C ILE A 12 -4.37 -10.89 25.44
N LYS A 13 -3.45 -11.11 26.39
CA LYS A 13 -3.78 -11.42 27.80
C LYS A 13 -4.55 -10.30 28.48
N GLN A 14 -4.25 -9.03 28.18
CA GLN A 14 -5.00 -7.88 28.68
C GLN A 14 -6.45 -7.85 28.14
N LEU A 15 -6.65 -8.29 26.90
CA LEU A 15 -7.96 -8.31 26.25
C LEU A 15 -8.76 -9.58 26.58
N TYR A 16 -8.06 -10.69 26.81
CA TYR A 16 -8.59 -12.03 27.05
C TYR A 16 -7.93 -12.62 28.30
N PRO A 17 -8.46 -12.36 29.50
CA PRO A 17 -7.83 -12.78 30.76
C PRO A 17 -7.62 -14.29 30.88
N ALA A 18 -8.45 -15.09 30.21
CA ALA A 18 -8.34 -16.56 30.15
C ALA A 18 -7.28 -17.07 29.16
N PHE A 19 -6.66 -16.19 28.36
CA PHE A 19 -5.62 -16.58 27.41
C PHE A 19 -4.41 -17.17 28.16
N ALA A 20 -4.02 -18.38 27.80
CA ALA A 20 -2.79 -19.01 28.26
C ALA A 20 -1.70 -18.80 27.20
N LYS A 21 -0.46 -18.60 27.65
CA LYS A 21 0.68 -18.47 26.73
C LYS A 21 0.76 -19.75 25.86
N PRO A 22 0.94 -19.64 24.54
CA PRO A 22 1.01 -20.81 23.66
C PRO A 22 2.19 -21.72 23.98
N ALA A 23 2.11 -22.99 23.58
CA ALA A 23 3.21 -23.94 23.69
C ALA A 23 4.40 -23.54 22.79
N ALA A 24 5.59 -24.10 23.04
CA ALA A 24 6.82 -23.75 22.31
C ALA A 24 6.67 -23.79 20.78
N LEU A 25 6.04 -24.85 20.26
CA LEU A 25 5.80 -25.02 18.82
C LEU A 25 4.85 -23.94 18.26
N ASP A 26 3.81 -23.56 19.01
CA ASP A 26 2.90 -22.50 18.59
C ASP A 26 3.56 -21.12 18.64
N MET A 27 4.51 -20.91 19.56
CA MET A 27 5.26 -19.66 19.65
C MET A 27 6.15 -19.42 18.42
N GLU A 28 6.73 -20.48 17.85
CA GLU A 28 7.50 -20.38 16.60
C GLU A 28 6.61 -19.96 15.44
N ILE A 29 5.42 -20.55 15.31
CA ILE A 29 4.42 -20.18 14.29
C ILE A 29 4.00 -18.71 14.43
N TRP A 30 3.81 -18.22 15.65
CA TRP A 30 3.54 -16.80 15.91
C TRP A 30 4.73 -15.92 15.54
N ALA A 31 5.94 -16.31 15.90
CA ALA A 31 7.15 -15.53 15.60
C ALA A 31 7.37 -15.39 14.09
N GLU A 32 7.28 -16.50 13.33
CA GLU A 32 7.36 -16.49 11.87
C GLU A 32 6.27 -15.62 11.23
N MET A 33 5.04 -15.73 11.72
CA MET A 33 3.93 -14.94 11.18
C MET A 33 4.09 -13.44 11.44
N LEU A 34 4.67 -13.04 12.58
CA LEU A 34 4.80 -11.64 12.99
C LEU A 34 6.10 -11.00 12.51
N GLU A 35 7.07 -11.79 12.07
CA GLU A 35 8.38 -11.32 11.63
C GLU A 35 8.32 -10.13 10.63
N PRO A 36 7.48 -10.17 9.58
CA PRO A 36 7.43 -9.11 8.57
C PRO A 36 6.61 -7.87 8.99
N PHE A 37 6.12 -7.80 10.22
CA PHE A 37 5.26 -6.73 10.74
C PHE A 37 5.93 -5.99 11.89
N ASP A 38 5.72 -4.68 12.01
CA ASP A 38 6.13 -3.93 13.20
C ASP A 38 5.06 -3.93 14.29
N GLU A 39 5.37 -3.38 15.47
CA GLU A 39 4.44 -3.35 16.59
C GLU A 39 3.18 -2.53 16.31
N GLU A 40 3.24 -1.49 15.47
CA GLU A 40 2.09 -0.66 15.12
C GLU A 40 1.13 -1.42 14.21
N ASP A 41 1.66 -2.15 13.24
CA ASP A 41 0.92 -3.04 12.33
C ASP A 41 0.20 -4.13 13.15
N ILE A 42 0.92 -4.77 14.07
CA ILE A 42 0.38 -5.81 14.97
C ILE A 42 -0.74 -5.24 15.86
N LYS A 43 -0.53 -4.06 16.44
CA LYS A 43 -1.53 -3.39 17.29
C LYS A 43 -2.78 -2.99 16.51
N SER A 44 -2.62 -2.57 15.26
CA SER A 44 -3.73 -2.20 14.38
C SER A 44 -4.56 -3.42 13.99
N ALA A 45 -3.90 -4.50 13.57
CA ALA A 45 -4.54 -5.79 13.30
C ALA A 45 -5.32 -6.34 14.52
N LEU A 46 -4.77 -6.18 15.74
CA LEU A 46 -5.44 -6.61 16.96
C LEU A 46 -6.71 -5.80 17.27
N LYS A 47 -6.70 -4.48 17.00
CA LYS A 47 -7.91 -3.64 17.13
C LYS A 47 -8.99 -4.07 16.14
N ASP A 48 -8.60 -4.38 14.91
CA ASP A 48 -9.54 -4.79 13.86
C ASP A 48 -10.12 -6.18 14.14
N TYR A 49 -9.31 -7.11 14.64
CA TYR A 49 -9.79 -8.39 15.16
C TYR A 49 -10.87 -8.20 16.23
N ARG A 50 -10.63 -7.31 17.21
CA ARG A 50 -11.59 -7.00 18.29
C ARG A 50 -12.85 -6.28 17.80
N ARG A 51 -12.85 -5.65 16.63
CA ARG A 51 -14.03 -5.00 16.06
C ARG A 51 -14.90 -5.96 15.23
N SER A 52 -14.40 -7.15 14.92
CA SER A 52 -15.11 -8.16 14.15
C SER A 52 -16.02 -9.04 15.02
N ASP A 53 -16.93 -9.78 14.40
CA ASP A 53 -17.92 -10.64 15.09
C ASP A 53 -17.29 -11.78 15.93
N MET A 54 -15.96 -11.98 15.86
CA MET A 54 -15.20 -12.98 16.63
C MET A 54 -14.68 -12.49 17.99
N THR A 55 -15.30 -11.47 18.59
CA THR A 55 -14.86 -10.83 19.85
C THR A 55 -14.71 -11.77 21.06
N GLY A 56 -15.42 -12.90 21.10
CA GLY A 56 -15.49 -13.77 22.28
C GLY A 56 -14.27 -14.66 22.50
N GLN A 57 -13.35 -14.77 21.54
CA GLN A 57 -12.21 -15.69 21.62
C GLN A 57 -10.90 -14.99 21.28
N ALA A 58 -9.82 -15.38 21.97
CA ALA A 58 -8.48 -14.92 21.66
C ALA A 58 -8.09 -15.34 20.22
N PRO A 59 -7.35 -14.49 19.49
CA PRO A 59 -6.93 -14.79 18.13
C PRO A 59 -6.01 -16.00 18.08
N LYS A 60 -6.15 -16.81 17.02
CA LYS A 60 -5.26 -17.93 16.70
C LYS A 60 -4.37 -17.53 15.51
N PRO A 61 -3.16 -18.10 15.34
CA PRO A 61 -2.27 -17.73 14.23
C PRO A 61 -2.98 -17.74 12.87
N GLY A 62 -3.69 -18.84 12.57
CA GLY A 62 -4.37 -19.01 11.28
C GLY A 62 -5.46 -17.97 11.01
N THR A 63 -6.22 -17.56 12.04
CA THR A 63 -7.26 -16.53 11.87
C THR A 63 -6.67 -15.13 11.89
N PHE A 64 -5.70 -14.87 12.76
CA PHE A 64 -5.06 -13.57 12.91
C PHE A 64 -4.23 -13.16 11.70
N ARG A 65 -3.67 -14.13 10.97
CA ARG A 65 -2.97 -13.90 9.69
C ARG A 65 -3.81 -13.08 8.71
N ASN A 66 -5.12 -13.28 8.67
CA ASN A 66 -6.02 -12.53 7.79
C ASN A 66 -6.15 -11.06 8.18
N TYR A 67 -6.01 -10.75 9.47
CA TYR A 67 -6.04 -9.38 10.00
C TYR A 67 -4.68 -8.69 9.88
N LEU A 68 -3.60 -9.47 9.82
CA LEU A 68 -2.26 -8.97 9.52
C LEU A 68 -2.07 -8.74 8.01
N ALA A 69 -2.69 -9.54 7.13
CA ALA A 69 -2.50 -9.48 5.68
C ALA A 69 -2.57 -8.06 5.05
N PRO A 70 -3.50 -7.16 5.45
CA PRO A 70 -3.55 -5.78 4.94
C PRO A 70 -2.30 -4.94 5.27
N TYR A 71 -1.58 -5.32 6.34
CA TYR A 71 -0.38 -4.66 6.83
C TYR A 71 0.91 -5.33 6.34
N LYS A 72 0.80 -6.44 5.58
CA LYS A 72 1.98 -7.23 5.19
C LYS A 72 2.76 -6.43 4.17
N ARG A 73 3.92 -5.93 4.58
CA ARG A 73 4.80 -5.15 3.71
C ARG A 73 5.39 -6.00 2.59
N GLU A 74 5.52 -7.31 2.78
CA GLU A 74 6.13 -8.25 1.82
C GLU A 74 5.21 -8.80 0.70
N LEU A 75 4.19 -8.04 0.30
CA LEU A 75 3.71 -8.07 -1.11
C LEU A 75 3.84 -6.69 -1.78
N ARG A 76 4.62 -5.79 -1.16
CA ARG A 76 5.07 -4.54 -1.75
C ARG A 76 6.58 -4.62 -1.97
N GLU A 77 7.00 -5.43 -2.93
CA GLU A 77 8.21 -5.03 -3.64
C GLU A 77 7.91 -3.66 -4.28
N VAL A 78 8.83 -2.71 -4.10
CA VAL A 78 8.80 -1.28 -4.53
C VAL A 78 8.10 -0.31 -3.55
N ASP A 79 8.74 -0.09 -2.39
CA ASP A 79 8.51 1.10 -1.56
C ASP A 79 9.48 2.26 -1.90
N ASP A 80 9.97 2.34 -3.14
CA ASP A 80 10.62 3.54 -3.68
C ASP A 80 9.90 3.98 -4.96
N LEU A 81 8.59 4.22 -4.87
CA LEU A 81 7.95 5.03 -5.89
C LEU A 81 8.62 6.42 -5.85
N PRO A 82 9.13 6.92 -6.98
CA PRO A 82 9.83 8.19 -7.01
C PRO A 82 8.91 9.29 -6.46
N TRP A 83 9.45 10.13 -5.57
CA TRP A 83 8.68 11.20 -4.93
C TRP A 83 8.06 12.18 -5.95
N SER A 84 8.72 12.32 -7.10
CA SER A 84 8.25 13.09 -8.25
C SER A 84 8.16 12.22 -9.51
N PRO A 85 7.01 11.52 -9.74
CA PRO A 85 6.83 10.65 -10.91
C PRO A 85 7.10 11.37 -12.23
N GLU A 86 6.70 12.63 -12.36
CA GLU A 86 6.96 13.43 -13.55
C GLU A 86 8.46 13.68 -13.81
N SER A 87 9.25 13.87 -12.74
CA SER A 87 10.69 14.07 -12.88
C SER A 87 11.36 12.75 -13.27
N TYR A 88 10.97 11.67 -12.60
CA TYR A 88 11.47 10.33 -12.91
C TYR A 88 11.19 9.95 -14.36
N LEU A 89 9.95 10.11 -14.83
CA LEU A 89 9.57 9.79 -16.21
C LEU A 89 10.36 10.64 -17.22
N MET A 90 10.52 11.93 -16.95
CA MET A 90 11.31 12.81 -17.82
C MET A 90 12.79 12.41 -17.84
N GLU A 91 13.38 12.09 -16.70
CA GLU A 91 14.77 11.63 -16.62
C GLU A 91 15.00 10.33 -17.39
N GLN A 92 14.06 9.38 -17.31
CA GLN A 92 14.13 8.14 -18.09
C GLN A 92 14.09 8.43 -19.59
N ASP A 93 13.22 9.34 -20.03
CA ASP A 93 13.14 9.72 -21.44
C ASP A 93 14.37 10.50 -21.92
N ILE A 94 14.98 11.34 -21.07
CA ILE A 94 16.26 12.01 -21.36
C ILE A 94 17.37 10.97 -21.53
N LYS A 95 17.50 10.03 -20.58
CA LYS A 95 18.51 8.96 -20.62
C LYS A 95 18.37 8.08 -21.86
N ALA A 96 17.14 7.84 -22.30
CA ALA A 96 16.84 7.06 -23.50
C ALA A 96 16.84 7.90 -24.81
N GLY A 97 17.17 9.19 -24.76
CA GLY A 97 17.26 10.06 -25.94
C GLY A 97 15.91 10.32 -26.64
N ARG A 98 14.80 10.18 -25.92
CA ARG A 98 13.41 10.24 -26.42
C ARG A 98 12.56 11.34 -25.77
N CYS A 99 13.17 12.19 -24.94
CA CYS A 99 12.48 13.34 -24.33
C CYS A 99 12.05 14.36 -25.41
N LYS A 100 10.74 14.41 -25.68
CA LYS A 100 10.13 15.32 -26.69
C LYS A 100 9.37 16.50 -26.07
N TYR A 101 9.03 16.40 -24.79
CA TYR A 101 8.14 17.33 -24.10
C TYR A 101 8.85 18.06 -22.97
N PHE A 102 8.27 19.17 -22.52
CA PHE A 102 8.81 19.93 -21.40
C PHE A 102 8.29 19.39 -20.07
N PHE A 103 9.01 19.63 -18.98
CA PHE A 103 8.60 19.21 -17.64
C PHE A 103 7.13 19.54 -17.28
N PRO A 104 6.56 20.72 -17.61
CA PRO A 104 5.15 21.00 -17.35
C PRO A 104 4.17 20.05 -18.05
N ASP A 105 4.55 19.44 -19.16
CA ASP A 105 3.75 18.45 -19.88
C ASP A 105 3.79 17.10 -19.16
N TYR A 106 4.95 16.68 -18.65
CA TYR A 106 5.09 15.51 -17.75
C TYR A 106 4.25 15.68 -16.49
N ALA A 107 4.36 16.83 -15.81
CA ALA A 107 3.55 17.13 -14.62
C ALA A 107 2.04 17.07 -14.93
N SER A 108 1.63 17.60 -16.10
CA SER A 108 0.23 17.54 -16.53
C SER A 108 -0.23 16.13 -16.84
N GLY A 109 0.61 15.31 -17.49
CA GLY A 109 0.34 13.92 -17.81
C GLY A 109 0.14 13.08 -16.55
N VAL A 110 1.03 13.25 -15.55
CA VAL A 110 0.87 12.60 -14.23
C VAL A 110 -0.44 13.03 -13.59
N GLN A 111 -0.74 14.33 -13.51
CA GLN A 111 -1.99 14.81 -12.90
C GLN A 111 -3.24 14.29 -13.62
N TYR A 112 -3.17 14.13 -14.94
CA TYR A 112 -4.24 13.51 -15.72
C TYR A 112 -4.46 12.05 -15.32
N ILE A 113 -3.39 11.26 -15.21
CA ILE A 113 -3.48 9.88 -14.73
C ILE A 113 -4.09 9.83 -13.34
N LEU A 114 -3.52 10.60 -12.40
CA LEU A 114 -3.90 10.55 -10.99
C LEU A 114 -5.32 11.04 -10.73
N ASN A 115 -5.84 12.00 -11.51
CA ASN A 115 -7.14 12.61 -11.24
C ASN A 115 -8.25 12.19 -12.19
N VAL A 116 -7.92 11.71 -13.39
CA VAL A 116 -8.89 11.31 -14.41
C VAL A 116 -8.92 9.80 -14.53
N LEU A 117 -7.77 9.16 -14.83
CA LEU A 117 -7.74 7.72 -15.09
C LEU A 117 -7.98 6.90 -13.82
N VAL A 118 -7.29 7.24 -12.72
CA VAL A 118 -7.51 6.58 -11.43
C VAL A 118 -8.96 6.74 -10.99
N LYS A 119 -9.54 7.94 -11.12
CA LYS A 119 -10.94 8.21 -10.76
C LYS A 119 -11.91 7.35 -11.58
N LYS A 120 -11.64 7.19 -12.88
CA LYS A 120 -12.44 6.37 -13.78
C LYS A 120 -12.39 4.89 -13.39
N GLU A 121 -11.22 4.40 -13.00
CA GLU A 121 -10.99 2.99 -12.66
C GLU A 121 -11.60 2.60 -11.31
N VAL A 122 -11.30 3.35 -10.24
CA VAL A 122 -11.74 3.01 -8.88
C VAL A 122 -13.14 3.53 -8.54
N GLY A 123 -13.68 4.41 -9.37
CA GLY A 123 -14.97 5.08 -9.17
C GLY A 123 -14.94 6.24 -8.17
N GLU A 124 -15.90 7.15 -8.31
CA GLU A 124 -16.02 8.42 -7.57
C GLU A 124 -15.96 8.25 -6.05
N LYS A 125 -16.66 7.24 -5.51
CA LYS A 125 -16.80 7.03 -4.06
C LYS A 125 -15.50 6.61 -3.41
N MET A 126 -14.70 5.77 -4.08
CA MET A 126 -13.40 5.33 -3.60
C MET A 126 -12.36 6.44 -3.80
N PHE A 127 -12.38 7.08 -4.96
CA PHE A 127 -11.46 8.16 -5.32
C PHE A 127 -11.44 9.31 -4.30
N ARG A 128 -12.61 9.72 -3.80
CA ARG A 128 -12.73 10.81 -2.80
C ARG A 128 -12.04 10.50 -1.46
N LYS A 129 -11.78 9.23 -1.15
CA LYS A 129 -11.13 8.80 0.09
C LYS A 129 -9.61 8.61 -0.07
N MET A 130 -9.07 8.76 -1.28
CA MET A 130 -7.67 8.48 -1.57
C MET A 130 -6.79 9.72 -1.41
N THR A 131 -5.65 9.55 -0.73
CA THR A 131 -4.57 10.54 -0.73
C THR A 131 -3.82 10.55 -2.06
N SER A 132 -2.99 11.57 -2.31
CA SER A 132 -2.16 11.65 -3.52
C SER A 132 -1.24 10.43 -3.68
N GLY A 133 -0.62 9.96 -2.59
CA GLY A 133 0.22 8.76 -2.59
C GLY A 133 -0.58 7.49 -2.92
N MET A 134 -1.80 7.35 -2.39
CA MET A 134 -2.67 6.23 -2.73
C MET A 134 -3.06 6.25 -4.21
N LYS A 135 -3.41 7.42 -4.76
CA LYS A 135 -3.73 7.57 -6.18
C LYS A 135 -2.54 7.16 -7.05
N TYR A 136 -1.33 7.58 -6.67
CA TYR A 136 -0.12 7.26 -7.40
C TYR A 136 0.19 5.76 -7.39
N ARG A 137 0.14 5.13 -6.21
CA ARG A 137 0.31 3.69 -6.09
C ARG A 137 -0.71 2.92 -6.93
N THR A 138 -1.99 3.29 -6.82
CA THR A 138 -3.04 2.71 -7.65
C THR A 138 -2.74 2.89 -9.14
N ALA A 139 -2.32 4.07 -9.60
CA ALA A 139 -1.96 4.25 -11.01
C ALA A 139 -0.83 3.32 -11.47
N VAL A 140 0.16 3.05 -10.61
CA VAL A 140 1.24 2.11 -10.89
C VAL A 140 0.73 0.67 -10.91
N ASP A 141 -0.08 0.27 -9.93
CA ASP A 141 -0.64 -1.09 -9.81
C ASP A 141 -1.49 -1.45 -11.05
N TYR A 142 -2.22 -0.48 -11.60
CA TYR A 142 -3.01 -0.64 -12.81
C TYR A 142 -2.21 -0.45 -14.11
N GLY A 143 -0.89 -0.25 -14.04
CA GLY A 143 -0.03 -0.07 -15.20
C GLY A 143 -0.34 1.19 -16.01
N MET A 144 -0.97 2.20 -15.42
CA MET A 144 -1.47 3.39 -16.14
C MET A 144 -0.35 4.27 -16.72
N PHE A 145 0.90 4.07 -16.29
CA PHE A 145 2.09 4.73 -16.83
C PHE A 145 2.74 3.99 -18.00
N ALA A 146 2.28 2.79 -18.36
CA ALA A 146 2.89 2.00 -19.44
C ALA A 146 2.86 2.72 -20.79
N ASP A 147 1.78 3.46 -21.06
CA ASP A 147 1.56 4.22 -22.30
C ASP A 147 1.70 5.74 -22.07
N PHE A 148 2.65 6.17 -21.24
CA PHE A 148 2.79 7.57 -20.85
C PHE A 148 2.96 8.55 -22.03
N ASP A 149 3.59 8.12 -23.13
CA ASP A 149 3.71 8.92 -24.36
C ASP A 149 2.35 9.35 -24.93
N LYS A 150 1.37 8.43 -24.95
CA LYS A 150 0.02 8.74 -25.43
C LYS A 150 -0.67 9.74 -24.51
N ILE A 151 -0.41 9.64 -23.20
CA ILE A 151 -0.93 10.60 -22.22
C ILE A 151 -0.32 11.98 -22.47
N LEU A 152 1.00 12.06 -22.71
CA LEU A 152 1.68 13.31 -23.07
C LEU A 152 1.05 13.93 -24.32
N GLU A 153 0.83 13.16 -25.38
CA GLU A 153 0.14 13.66 -26.57
C GLU A 153 -1.26 14.22 -26.29
N ILE A 154 -2.06 13.54 -25.45
CA ILE A 154 -3.40 13.99 -25.08
C ILE A 154 -3.33 15.33 -24.34
N VAL A 155 -2.43 15.45 -23.36
CA VAL A 155 -2.33 16.67 -22.54
C VAL A 155 -1.69 17.82 -23.32
N THR A 156 -0.83 17.56 -24.31
CA THR A 156 -0.23 18.63 -25.13
C THR A 156 -1.17 19.09 -26.25
N LYS A 157 -1.91 18.16 -26.87
CA LYS A 157 -2.93 18.51 -27.89
C LYS A 157 -4.06 19.34 -27.29
N SER A 158 -4.48 19.03 -26.06
CA SER A 158 -5.50 19.82 -25.35
C SER A 158 -5.02 21.21 -24.93
N LYS A 159 -3.69 21.46 -24.89
CA LYS A 159 -3.08 22.77 -24.62
C LYS A 159 -2.83 23.63 -25.87
N GLY A 160 -3.08 23.13 -27.07
CA GLY A 160 -2.97 23.91 -28.31
C GLY A 160 -1.54 24.32 -28.70
N ARG A 161 -0.54 23.44 -28.54
CA ARG A 161 0.75 23.62 -29.22
C ARG A 161 0.75 22.85 -30.55
N PHE A 162 0.69 23.62 -31.64
CA PHE A 162 0.94 23.18 -33.01
C PHE A 162 2.44 22.99 -33.24
#